data_AF-A0A7S0CEM1-F1
#
_entry.id   AF-A0A7S0CEM1-F1
#
_cell.length_a   1.000
_cell.length_b   1.000
_cell.length_c   1.000
_cell.angle_alpha   90.00
_cell.angle_beta   90.00
_cell.angle_gamma   90.00
#
_symmetry.space_group_name_H-M   'P 1'
#
loop_
_entity.id
_entity.type
_entity.pdbx_description
1 polymer ?
#
loop_
_entity_poly.entity_id
_entity_poly.type
_entity_poly.pdbx_seq_one_letter_code
_entity_poly.pdbx_strand_id
1 'polypeptide(L)'
;DPDPFFAPLRKFYKFSLQFPQEQFMARSFGDAKVLYYITSAIKSQLFETAGIQDGKGITIINSRLKAFARNNKECNVKYRICQDAVEYVSPYMEEYFLGEVNADQKRKLVITDAVDFVTCLNDGAIYLSFFSEGFGNQMRGLETGSFLVCFRPQTTSTTTPDSAGGDTTEETPMTIVMWKCRADAINCLVSKSDMEGIRSRLIAMGINKTKVDVEQLKKDWLEEHKDDKKKNGQDNYAKKNDNSETDAVMKDDTKEEVNVGGDDTQDNKEVK
;
A
#
# COMPACT_ATOMS: atom_id res chain seq x y z
N ASP A 1 1.34 28.47 -5.90
CA ASP A 1 0.68 27.45 -6.73
C ASP A 1 0.34 26.22 -5.91
N PRO A 2 -0.84 25.59 -6.12
CA PRO A 2 -1.14 24.31 -5.52
C PRO A 2 -0.08 23.30 -5.97
N ASP A 3 0.51 22.61 -4.99
CA ASP A 3 1.65 21.74 -5.24
C ASP A 3 1.27 20.62 -6.23
N PRO A 4 1.94 20.48 -7.39
CA PRO A 4 1.52 19.57 -8.47
C PRO A 4 1.40 18.10 -8.05
N PHE A 5 1.98 17.69 -6.91
CA PHE A 5 1.85 16.32 -6.43
C PHE A 5 0.53 16.02 -5.70
N PHE A 6 -0.16 17.02 -5.12
CA PHE A 6 -1.31 16.74 -4.27
C PHE A 6 -2.62 16.54 -5.02
N ALA A 7 -2.81 17.15 -6.19
CA ALA A 7 -4.02 16.95 -6.98
C ALA A 7 -4.20 15.48 -7.42
N PRO A 8 -3.17 14.78 -7.95
CA PRO A 8 -3.25 13.35 -8.23
C PRO A 8 -3.51 12.51 -6.97
N LEU A 9 -2.86 12.83 -5.85
CA LEU A 9 -3.04 12.10 -4.59
C LEU A 9 -4.47 12.26 -4.05
N ARG A 10 -5.01 13.48 -4.04
CA ARG A 10 -6.40 13.77 -3.64
C ARG A 10 -7.39 12.96 -4.47
N LYS A 11 -7.20 12.92 -5.79
CA LYS A 11 -8.07 12.16 -6.70
C LYS A 11 -8.00 10.65 -6.44
N PHE A 12 -6.80 10.11 -6.25
CA PHE A 12 -6.58 8.67 -6.08
C PHE A 12 -7.04 8.16 -4.70
N TYR A 13 -6.68 8.87 -3.63
CA TYR A 13 -7.02 8.49 -2.26
C TYR A 13 -8.40 9.00 -1.80
N LYS A 14 -9.08 9.78 -2.65
CA LYS A 14 -10.38 10.39 -2.34
C LYS A 14 -10.29 11.21 -1.05
N PHE A 15 -9.28 12.06 -0.96
CA PHE A 15 -9.15 12.98 0.16
C PHE A 15 -10.23 14.06 0.06
N SER A 16 -10.83 14.39 1.20
CA SER A 16 -11.79 15.47 1.33
C SER A 16 -11.15 16.83 0.98
N LEU A 17 -11.99 17.82 0.70
CA LEU A 17 -11.53 19.19 0.46
C LEU A 17 -10.86 19.84 1.68
N GLN A 18 -11.08 19.28 2.87
CA GLN A 18 -10.50 19.74 4.14
C GLN A 18 -9.13 19.12 4.44
N PHE A 19 -8.60 18.27 3.54
CA PHE A 19 -7.30 17.65 3.74
C PHE A 19 -6.18 18.71 3.85
N PRO A 20 -5.40 18.74 4.95
CA PRO A 20 -4.48 19.83 5.28
C PRO A 20 -3.17 19.68 4.49
N GLN A 21 -3.20 19.99 3.20
CA GLN A 21 -2.05 19.82 2.29
C GLN A 21 -0.81 20.61 2.73
N GLU A 22 -1.04 21.74 3.36
CA GLU A 22 -0.02 22.64 3.90
C GLU A 22 0.71 22.08 5.13
N GLN A 23 0.23 20.97 5.71
CA GLN A 23 0.89 20.23 6.80
C GLN A 23 1.86 19.16 6.29
N PHE A 24 2.12 19.12 4.98
CA PHE A 24 3.05 18.17 4.40
C PHE A 24 4.21 18.87 3.72
N MET A 25 5.41 18.39 3.98
CA MET A 25 6.64 19.03 3.52
C MET A 25 7.66 18.00 3.02
N ALA A 26 8.46 18.42 2.06
CA ALA A 26 9.59 17.66 1.54
C ALA A 26 10.92 18.27 2.00
N ARG A 27 11.99 17.46 2.07
CA ARG A 27 13.34 17.98 2.35
C ARG A 27 13.93 18.77 1.19
N SER A 28 13.52 18.42 -0.02
CA SER A 28 14.03 18.98 -1.27
C SER A 28 12.84 19.27 -2.19
N PHE A 29 12.90 20.39 -2.91
CA PHE A 29 11.93 20.71 -3.94
C PHE A 29 11.99 19.70 -5.09
N GLY A 30 10.84 19.47 -5.73
CA GLY A 30 10.71 18.60 -6.90
C GLY A 30 10.47 17.14 -6.56
N ASP A 31 11.40 16.27 -6.97
CA ASP A 31 11.27 14.82 -6.82
C ASP A 31 11.70 14.39 -5.42
N ALA A 32 10.85 14.62 -4.42
CA ALA A 32 11.08 14.22 -3.04
C ALA A 32 10.91 12.70 -2.85
N LYS A 33 11.75 12.07 -2.02
CA LYS A 33 11.59 10.63 -1.69
C LYS A 33 10.46 10.39 -0.69
N VAL A 34 10.23 11.36 0.20
CA VAL A 34 9.31 11.26 1.33
C VAL A 34 8.66 12.62 1.55
N LEU A 35 7.36 12.60 1.81
CA LEU A 35 6.59 13.74 2.31
C LEU A 35 6.33 13.51 3.80
N TYR A 36 6.79 14.43 4.62
CA TYR A 36 6.69 14.40 6.06
C TYR A 36 5.45 15.15 6.51
N TYR A 37 4.72 14.59 7.48
CA TYR A 37 3.69 15.34 8.19
C TYR A 37 4.34 16.26 9.23
N ILE A 38 3.80 17.47 9.34
CA ILE A 38 4.10 18.44 10.40
C ILE A 38 2.80 18.91 11.05
N THR A 39 2.81 19.10 12.36
CA THR A 39 1.63 19.55 13.08
C THR A 39 1.31 21.01 12.77
N SER A 40 0.06 21.42 13.01
CA SER A 40 -0.38 22.83 12.88
C SER A 40 0.43 23.75 13.76
N ALA A 41 0.81 23.31 14.97
CA ALA A 41 1.64 24.09 15.89
C ALA A 41 3.04 24.36 15.31
N ILE A 42 3.69 23.35 14.75
CA ILE A 42 4.99 23.52 14.07
C ILE A 42 4.82 24.47 12.90
N LYS A 43 3.75 24.29 12.11
CA LYS A 43 3.47 25.16 10.96
C LYS A 43 3.34 26.64 11.37
N SER A 44 2.46 26.95 12.31
CA SER A 44 2.18 28.32 12.71
C SER A 44 3.34 28.98 13.45
N GLN A 45 4.03 28.25 14.33
CA GLN A 45 5.11 28.80 15.13
C GLN A 45 6.40 29.02 14.33
N LEU A 46 6.79 28.07 13.46
CA LEU A 46 8.06 28.15 12.74
C LEU A 46 7.97 28.90 11.41
N PHE A 47 6.88 28.76 10.67
CA PHE A 47 6.81 29.32 9.32
C PHE A 47 6.05 30.64 9.28
N GLU A 48 4.95 30.75 10.03
CA GLU A 48 4.11 31.94 10.00
C GLU A 48 4.62 33.01 11.00
N THR A 49 5.04 32.61 12.20
CA THR A 49 5.43 33.55 13.27
C THR A 49 6.89 34.00 13.17
N ALA A 50 7.82 33.10 12.81
CA ALA A 50 9.24 33.43 12.76
C ALA A 50 9.65 34.26 11.52
N GLY A 51 8.70 34.64 10.65
CA GLY A 51 8.96 35.43 9.46
C GLY A 51 9.78 34.72 8.39
N ILE A 52 9.95 33.39 8.49
CA ILE A 52 10.61 32.56 7.49
C ILE A 52 9.57 32.27 6.39
N GLN A 53 9.18 33.32 5.68
CA GLN A 53 8.24 33.24 4.57
C GLN A 53 8.87 32.44 3.42
N ASP A 54 8.03 31.63 2.77
CA ASP A 54 8.31 30.87 1.54
C ASP A 54 9.21 29.63 1.64
N GLY A 55 9.39 29.03 2.83
CA GLY A 55 10.10 27.74 2.95
C GLY A 55 11.59 27.81 2.52
N LYS A 56 12.11 29.01 2.26
CA LYS A 56 13.50 29.30 1.95
C LYS A 56 14.27 29.49 3.26
N GLY A 57 14.47 28.41 4.00
CA GLY A 57 15.35 28.45 5.18
C GLY A 57 15.18 27.29 6.15
N ILE A 58 14.01 26.64 6.16
CA ILE A 58 13.77 25.48 7.02
C ILE A 58 13.75 24.22 6.17
N THR A 59 14.79 23.41 6.33
CA THR A 59 14.84 22.06 5.78
C THR A 59 14.43 21.07 6.86
N ILE A 60 13.35 20.33 6.63
CA ILE A 60 13.01 19.21 7.52
C ILE A 60 14.09 18.14 7.38
N ILE A 61 14.87 17.93 8.42
CA ILE A 61 15.81 16.80 8.47
C ILE A 61 15.06 15.53 8.84
N ASN A 62 14.16 15.52 9.82
CA ASN A 62 13.34 14.35 10.15
C ASN A 62 12.19 14.75 11.09
N SER A 63 10.93 14.56 10.69
CA SER A 63 9.79 14.72 11.62
C SER A 63 9.39 13.43 12.34
N ARG A 64 10.06 12.30 12.01
CA ARG A 64 9.68 10.92 12.36
C ARG A 64 8.32 10.45 11.81
N LEU A 65 7.47 11.37 11.34
CA LEU A 65 6.16 11.09 10.77
C LEU A 65 6.21 11.14 9.24
N LYS A 66 6.59 10.02 8.63
CA LYS A 66 6.54 9.85 7.17
C LYS A 66 5.09 9.61 6.78
N ALA A 67 4.46 10.57 6.09
CA ALA A 67 3.08 10.40 5.63
C ALA A 67 3.00 9.73 4.27
N PHE A 68 3.89 10.14 3.37
CA PHE A 68 3.96 9.55 2.05
C PHE A 68 5.38 9.21 1.67
N ALA A 69 5.57 8.11 0.95
CA ALA A 69 6.84 7.73 0.35
C ALA A 69 6.65 7.53 -1.15
N ARG A 70 7.67 7.87 -1.94
CA ARG A 70 7.62 7.67 -3.38
C ARG A 70 7.41 6.20 -3.71
N ASN A 71 6.50 5.95 -4.64
CA ASN A 71 6.26 4.63 -5.20
C ASN A 71 7.47 4.18 -6.03
N ASN A 72 7.93 2.98 -5.73
CA ASN A 72 8.93 2.23 -6.49
C ASN A 72 8.29 1.09 -7.29
N LYS A 73 6.96 1.04 -7.31
CA LYS A 73 6.13 0.05 -8.00
C LYS A 73 5.16 0.78 -8.91
N GLU A 74 4.64 0.06 -9.91
CA GLU A 74 3.66 0.59 -10.84
C GLU A 74 2.35 0.95 -10.10
N CYS A 75 1.99 2.22 -10.15
CA CYS A 75 0.81 2.78 -9.49
C CYS A 75 0.42 4.08 -10.20
N ASN A 76 -0.87 4.40 -10.22
CA ASN A 76 -1.41 5.60 -10.86
C ASN A 76 -0.98 6.91 -10.18
N VAL A 77 -0.40 6.82 -8.98
CA VAL A 77 0.13 7.97 -8.25
C VAL A 77 1.59 7.77 -7.87
N LYS A 78 2.30 8.89 -7.77
CA LYS A 78 3.74 8.94 -7.49
C LYS A 78 4.10 8.57 -6.04
N TYR A 79 3.17 8.71 -5.10
CA TYR A 79 3.42 8.46 -3.68
C TYR A 79 2.40 7.48 -3.07
N ARG A 80 2.88 6.61 -2.18
CA ARG A 80 2.06 5.76 -1.28
C ARG A 80 1.96 6.36 0.09
N ILE A 81 0.85 6.05 0.77
CA ILE A 81 0.69 6.31 2.20
C ILE A 81 1.69 5.43 2.98
N CYS A 82 2.21 5.96 4.09
CA CYS A 82 3.07 5.27 5.04
C CYS A 82 2.33 5.08 6.36
N GLN A 83 2.70 4.02 7.10
CA GLN A 83 2.05 3.71 8.39
C GLN A 83 2.27 4.81 9.43
N ASP A 84 3.46 5.43 9.48
CA ASP A 84 3.88 6.34 10.55
C ASP A 84 2.93 7.53 10.78
N ALA A 85 2.24 8.01 9.75
CA ALA A 85 1.31 9.14 9.86
C ALA A 85 -0.10 8.78 9.38
N VAL A 86 -0.47 7.50 9.40
CA VAL A 86 -1.77 7.04 8.89
C VAL A 86 -2.93 7.71 9.63
N GLU A 87 -2.78 7.96 10.93
CA GLU A 87 -3.79 8.61 11.78
C GLU A 87 -4.07 10.07 11.42
N TYR A 88 -3.12 10.75 10.78
CA TYR A 88 -3.28 12.12 10.29
C TYR A 88 -3.80 12.17 8.85
N VAL A 89 -3.77 11.04 8.13
CA VAL A 89 -4.22 10.94 6.74
C VAL A 89 -5.62 10.33 6.66
N SER A 90 -5.89 9.26 7.41
CA SER A 90 -7.13 8.49 7.33
C SER A 90 -8.41 9.29 7.61
N PRO A 91 -8.46 10.26 8.54
CA PRO A 91 -9.69 11.00 8.82
C PRO A 91 -10.19 11.84 7.64
N TYR A 92 -9.30 12.16 6.70
CA TYR A 92 -9.63 12.93 5.51
C TYR A 92 -9.93 12.06 4.30
N MET A 93 -9.86 10.73 4.41
CA MET A 93 -10.23 9.81 3.34
C MET A 93 -11.71 9.49 3.44
N GLU A 94 -12.40 9.45 2.29
CA GLU A 94 -13.78 8.97 2.25
C GLU A 94 -13.87 7.52 2.76
N GLU A 95 -14.68 7.31 3.80
CA GLU A 95 -14.91 6.00 4.39
C GLU A 95 -15.72 5.08 3.46
N TYR A 96 -15.51 3.77 3.59
CA TYR A 96 -16.33 2.76 2.96
C TYR A 96 -16.88 1.80 4.00
N PHE A 97 -18.20 1.71 4.08
CA PHE A 97 -18.90 0.71 4.89
C PHE A 97 -19.27 -0.49 4.02
N LEU A 98 -19.11 -1.70 4.58
CA LEU A 98 -19.47 -2.97 3.94
C LEU A 98 -20.96 -2.93 3.52
N GLY A 99 -21.27 -2.86 2.21
CA GLY A 99 -22.64 -3.05 1.71
C GLY A 99 -23.11 -2.15 0.56
N GLU A 100 -22.47 -1.02 0.29
CA GLU A 100 -22.91 -0.13 -0.79
C GLU A 100 -21.98 -0.20 -2.01
N VAL A 101 -22.50 -0.74 -3.12
CA VAL A 101 -21.75 -0.94 -4.36
C VAL A 101 -22.10 0.16 -5.36
N ASN A 102 -21.33 1.24 -5.37
CA ASN A 102 -21.22 2.11 -6.56
C ASN A 102 -19.88 1.81 -7.23
N ALA A 103 -19.92 1.12 -8.37
CA ALA A 103 -18.76 0.63 -9.11
C ALA A 103 -17.78 1.75 -9.55
N ASP A 104 -18.26 2.99 -9.65
CA ASP A 104 -17.49 4.15 -10.11
C ASP A 104 -16.76 4.92 -8.99
N GLN A 105 -16.97 4.54 -7.72
CA GLN A 105 -16.33 5.17 -6.55
C GLN A 105 -15.58 4.16 -5.69
N LYS A 106 -14.63 3.42 -6.28
CA LYS A 106 -13.84 2.44 -5.53
C LYS A 106 -12.85 3.16 -4.59
N ARG A 107 -13.17 3.17 -3.28
CA ARG A 107 -12.51 3.98 -2.24
C ARG A 107 -11.25 3.33 -1.70
N LYS A 108 -10.38 4.10 -1.03
CA LYS A 108 -9.06 3.66 -0.55
C LYS A 108 -8.97 3.47 0.97
N LEU A 109 -10.06 3.64 1.71
CA LEU A 109 -10.19 3.31 3.13
C LEU A 109 -11.28 2.26 3.27
N VAL A 110 -10.92 1.05 3.69
CA VAL A 110 -11.82 -0.10 3.77
C VAL A 110 -12.05 -0.45 5.23
N ILE A 111 -13.30 -0.41 5.67
CA ILE A 111 -13.68 -0.86 7.01
C ILE A 111 -13.98 -2.36 6.95
N THR A 112 -13.43 -3.12 7.87
CA THR A 112 -13.56 -4.58 7.89
C THR A 112 -13.80 -5.12 9.29
N ASP A 113 -14.16 -6.39 9.39
CA ASP A 113 -14.34 -7.09 10.65
C ASP A 113 -12.99 -7.54 11.26
N ALA A 114 -13.06 -8.08 12.48
CA ALA A 114 -11.88 -8.50 13.21
C ALA A 114 -11.12 -9.65 12.53
N VAL A 115 -11.82 -10.57 11.85
CA VAL A 115 -11.23 -11.77 11.24
C VAL A 115 -10.39 -11.35 10.03
N ASP A 116 -10.99 -10.59 9.11
CA ASP A 116 -10.30 -10.08 7.93
C ASP A 116 -9.17 -9.11 8.30
N PHE A 117 -9.37 -8.28 9.33
CA PHE A 117 -8.31 -7.41 9.83
C PHE A 117 -7.11 -8.19 10.36
N VAL A 118 -7.33 -9.24 11.14
CA VAL A 118 -6.27 -10.13 11.63
C VAL A 118 -5.55 -10.81 10.46
N THR A 119 -6.28 -11.23 9.43
CA THR A 119 -5.72 -11.81 8.20
C THR A 119 -4.82 -10.81 7.45
N CYS A 120 -5.15 -9.52 7.47
CA CYS A 120 -4.32 -8.47 6.87
C CYS A 120 -2.95 -8.31 7.55
N LEU A 121 -2.82 -8.72 8.82
CA LEU A 121 -1.57 -8.63 9.59
C LEU A 121 -0.58 -9.78 9.27
N ASN A 122 -0.76 -10.52 8.18
CA ASN A 122 0.17 -11.58 7.80
C ASN A 122 1.35 -11.05 6.98
N ASP A 123 2.48 -11.76 7.06
CA ASP A 123 3.68 -11.43 6.31
C ASP A 123 3.57 -11.92 4.84
N GLY A 124 4.14 -11.15 3.91
CA GLY A 124 4.26 -11.54 2.52
C GLY A 124 3.03 -11.25 1.67
N ALA A 125 2.84 -12.05 0.61
CA ALA A 125 1.65 -11.97 -0.23
C ALA A 125 0.50 -12.74 0.42
N ILE A 126 -0.63 -12.05 0.60
CA ILE A 126 -1.84 -12.57 1.23
C ILE A 126 -2.90 -12.68 0.12
N TYR A 127 -3.29 -13.90 -0.20
CA TYR A 127 -4.25 -14.16 -1.28
C TYR A 127 -5.66 -13.75 -0.87
N LEU A 128 -6.43 -13.21 -1.82
CA LEU A 128 -7.79 -12.74 -1.55
C LEU A 128 -8.77 -13.86 -1.20
N SER A 129 -8.43 -15.11 -1.50
CA SER A 129 -9.15 -16.31 -1.06
C SER A 129 -9.08 -16.59 0.45
N PHE A 130 -8.15 -15.97 1.18
CA PHE A 130 -8.03 -16.12 2.64
C PHE A 130 -8.94 -15.19 3.43
N PHE A 131 -9.66 -14.30 2.74
CA PHE A 131 -10.56 -13.33 3.35
C PHE A 131 -12.02 -13.74 3.14
N SER A 132 -12.93 -13.07 3.84
CA SER A 132 -14.35 -13.13 3.53
C SER A 132 -14.61 -12.76 2.06
N GLU A 133 -15.64 -13.36 1.46
CA GLU A 133 -16.01 -13.07 0.07
C GLU A 133 -16.29 -11.58 -0.15
N GLY A 134 -16.96 -10.94 0.82
CA GLY A 134 -17.27 -9.51 0.77
C GLY A 134 -16.02 -8.64 0.72
N PHE A 135 -15.04 -8.91 1.57
CA PHE A 135 -13.77 -8.18 1.57
C PHE A 135 -12.93 -8.49 0.32
N GLY A 136 -12.82 -9.77 -0.07
CA GLY A 136 -12.11 -10.19 -1.27
C GLY A 136 -12.63 -9.51 -2.55
N ASN A 137 -13.95 -9.45 -2.72
CA ASN A 137 -14.58 -8.78 -3.87
C ASN A 137 -14.30 -7.26 -3.89
N GLN A 138 -14.29 -6.59 -2.73
CA GLN A 138 -13.90 -5.19 -2.64
C GLN A 138 -12.44 -4.99 -3.05
N MET A 139 -11.54 -5.84 -2.55
CA MET A 139 -10.11 -5.76 -2.86
C MET A 139 -9.85 -5.96 -4.35
N ARG A 140 -10.56 -6.89 -5.02
CA ARG A 140 -10.47 -7.08 -6.48
C ARG A 140 -10.89 -5.84 -7.26
N GLY A 141 -11.86 -5.09 -6.72
CA GLY A 141 -12.28 -3.82 -7.31
C GLY A 141 -11.21 -2.74 -7.29
N LEU A 142 -10.30 -2.75 -6.32
CA LEU A 142 -9.33 -1.68 -6.13
C LEU A 142 -8.25 -1.65 -7.22
N GLU A 143 -7.91 -0.44 -7.67
CA GLU A 143 -6.72 -0.22 -8.48
C GLU A 143 -5.44 -0.58 -7.70
N THR A 144 -4.42 -1.06 -8.41
CA THR A 144 -3.09 -1.36 -7.85
C THR A 144 -2.50 -0.13 -7.17
N GLY A 145 -1.99 -0.31 -5.95
CA GLY A 145 -1.43 0.77 -5.14
C GLY A 145 -1.66 0.57 -3.65
N SER A 146 -1.22 1.53 -2.83
CA SER A 146 -1.51 1.49 -1.40
C SER A 146 -2.95 1.89 -1.12
N PHE A 147 -3.49 1.34 -0.04
CA PHE A 147 -4.80 1.65 0.51
C PHE A 147 -4.77 1.42 2.03
N LEU A 148 -5.81 1.84 2.73
CA LEU A 148 -5.96 1.68 4.16
C LEU A 148 -7.04 0.63 4.46
N VAL A 149 -6.76 -0.21 5.46
CA VAL A 149 -7.75 -1.07 6.09
C VAL A 149 -7.93 -0.60 7.52
N CYS A 150 -9.17 -0.41 7.94
CA CYS A 150 -9.53 0.06 9.26
C CYS A 150 -10.42 -0.97 9.95
N PHE A 151 -10.06 -1.30 11.18
CA PHE A 151 -10.91 -2.05 12.09
C PHE A 151 -11.40 -1.11 13.20
N ARG A 152 -12.72 -1.08 13.37
CA ARG A 152 -13.39 -0.35 14.44
C ARG A 152 -13.91 -1.38 15.44
N PRO A 153 -13.33 -1.44 16.64
CA PRO A 153 -13.93 -2.23 17.69
C PRO A 153 -15.35 -1.72 17.94
N GLN A 154 -16.31 -2.63 17.99
CA GLN A 154 -17.62 -2.24 18.50
C GLN A 154 -17.46 -2.00 19.99
N THR A 155 -17.81 -0.79 20.45
CA THR A 155 -17.90 -0.50 21.87
C THR A 155 -18.96 -1.42 22.47
N THR A 156 -18.54 -2.50 23.10
CA THR A 156 -19.41 -3.25 24.00
C THR A 156 -19.64 -2.32 25.19
N SER A 157 -20.70 -1.53 25.12
CA SER A 157 -21.19 -0.73 26.24
C SER A 157 -21.65 -1.69 27.33
N THR A 158 -20.69 -2.29 28.02
CA THR A 158 -20.93 -3.02 29.25
C THR A 158 -20.98 -1.97 30.34
N THR A 159 -22.01 -1.12 30.26
CA THR A 159 -22.34 -0.14 31.28
C THR A 159 -22.82 -0.92 32.48
N THR A 160 -21.93 -1.25 33.42
CA THR A 160 -22.37 -1.58 34.77
C THR A 160 -23.04 -0.32 35.34
N PRO A 161 -24.32 -0.36 35.72
CA PRO A 161 -25.10 0.84 36.01
C PRO A 161 -24.67 1.62 37.27
N ASP A 162 -23.65 1.18 38.01
CA ASP A 162 -23.35 1.70 39.35
C ASP A 162 -22.10 2.60 39.45
N SER A 163 -21.41 2.87 38.34
CA SER A 163 -20.25 3.77 38.32
C SER A 163 -20.61 5.13 37.73
N ALA A 164 -21.19 5.99 38.57
CA ALA A 164 -21.42 7.41 38.27
C ALA A 164 -20.07 8.14 38.13
N GLY A 165 -19.54 8.16 36.91
CA GLY A 165 -18.27 8.82 36.56
C GLY A 165 -17.43 8.09 35.49
N GLY A 166 -17.97 7.10 34.79
CA GLY A 166 -17.22 6.32 33.80
C GLY A 166 -16.90 7.12 32.53
N ASP A 167 -15.62 7.45 32.34
CA ASP A 167 -15.06 7.75 31.03
C ASP A 167 -15.42 6.62 30.07
N THR A 168 -16.33 6.87 29.13
CA THR A 168 -16.51 6.00 27.96
C THR A 168 -15.26 6.15 27.10
N THR A 169 -14.24 5.36 27.39
CA THR A 169 -13.05 5.27 26.55
C THR A 169 -13.49 4.69 25.21
N GLU A 170 -13.82 5.54 24.25
CA GLU A 170 -14.06 5.10 22.88
C GLU A 170 -12.80 4.42 22.38
N GLU A 171 -12.91 3.15 22.01
CA GLU A 171 -11.75 2.41 21.52
C GLU A 171 -11.29 3.00 20.19
N THR A 172 -10.06 3.52 20.16
CA THR A 172 -9.50 4.16 18.97
C THR A 172 -9.45 3.17 17.80
N PRO A 173 -9.93 3.52 16.60
CA PRO A 173 -9.84 2.65 15.43
C PRO A 173 -8.39 2.21 15.17
N MET A 174 -8.23 1.00 14.64
CA MET A 174 -6.93 0.48 14.21
C MET A 174 -6.86 0.54 12.69
N THR A 175 -5.90 1.31 12.17
CA THR A 175 -5.73 1.49 10.72
C THR A 175 -4.36 0.99 10.29
N ILE A 176 -4.33 0.18 9.23
CA ILE A 176 -3.11 -0.34 8.63
C ILE A 176 -3.01 0.03 7.16
N VAL A 177 -1.79 0.28 6.70
CA VAL A 177 -1.49 0.49 5.29
C VAL A 177 -1.24 -0.85 4.61
N MET A 178 -1.98 -1.10 3.54
CA MET A 178 -1.88 -2.28 2.69
C MET A 178 -1.49 -1.90 1.26
N TRP A 179 -1.05 -2.87 0.48
CA TRP A 179 -0.76 -2.72 -0.95
C TRP A 179 -1.57 -3.71 -1.78
N LYS A 180 -2.38 -3.22 -2.72
CA LYS A 180 -3.07 -4.07 -3.70
C LYS A 180 -2.11 -4.43 -4.81
N CYS A 181 -1.87 -5.72 -5.00
CA CYS A 181 -1.09 -6.22 -6.13
C CYS A 181 -1.96 -6.31 -7.40
N ARG A 182 -1.33 -6.54 -8.56
CA ARG A 182 -2.05 -6.86 -9.81
C ARG A 182 -2.81 -8.18 -9.73
N ALA A 183 -2.18 -9.18 -9.11
CA ALA A 183 -2.77 -10.48 -8.85
C ALA A 183 -3.89 -10.41 -7.79
N ASP A 184 -4.54 -11.54 -7.53
CA ASP A 184 -5.54 -11.74 -6.46
C ASP A 184 -4.86 -11.83 -5.08
N ALA A 185 -4.02 -10.84 -4.76
CA ALA A 185 -3.24 -10.76 -3.54
C ALA A 185 -3.04 -9.32 -3.06
N ILE A 186 -2.83 -9.17 -1.75
CA ILE A 186 -2.48 -7.93 -1.07
C ILE A 186 -1.28 -8.15 -0.14
N ASN A 187 -0.55 -7.09 0.17
CA ASN A 187 0.58 -7.14 1.11
C ASN A 187 0.39 -6.13 2.23
N CYS A 188 0.74 -6.50 3.46
CA CYS A 188 0.85 -5.55 4.55
C CYS A 188 2.10 -4.67 4.39
N LEU A 189 1.95 -3.35 4.51
CA LEU A 189 3.07 -2.39 4.46
C LEU A 189 3.49 -1.90 5.86
N VAL A 190 2.96 -2.55 6.90
CA VAL A 190 3.26 -2.25 8.30
C VAL A 190 4.54 -2.98 8.73
N SER A 191 5.35 -2.35 9.58
CA SER A 191 6.56 -2.99 10.09
C SER A 191 6.22 -4.17 11.00
N LYS A 192 7.13 -5.14 11.15
CA LYS A 192 6.89 -6.31 12.00
C LYS A 192 6.64 -5.93 13.47
N SER A 193 7.36 -4.93 13.98
CA SER A 193 7.17 -4.43 15.34
C SER A 193 5.79 -3.80 15.52
N ASP A 194 5.33 -3.01 14.56
CA ASP A 194 4.02 -2.35 14.64
C ASP A 194 2.89 -3.36 14.50
N MET A 195 3.04 -4.36 13.60
CA MET A 195 2.09 -5.47 13.51
C MET A 195 1.96 -6.22 14.84
N GLU A 196 3.07 -6.43 15.55
CA GLU A 196 3.03 -7.08 16.87
C GLU A 196 2.36 -6.23 17.94
N GLY A 197 2.57 -4.90 17.91
CA GLY A 197 1.84 -3.96 18.74
C GLY A 197 0.33 -4.00 18.48
N ILE A 198 -0.07 -4.01 17.21
CA ILE A 198 -1.48 -4.12 16.80
C ILE A 198 -2.08 -5.46 17.24
N ARG A 199 -1.36 -6.57 17.08
CA ARG A 199 -1.80 -7.89 17.57
C ARG A 199 -1.97 -7.92 19.09
N SER A 200 -1.02 -7.34 19.81
CA SER A 200 -1.10 -7.25 21.28
C SER A 200 -2.35 -6.49 21.72
N ARG A 201 -2.69 -5.41 21.00
CA ARG A 201 -3.92 -4.63 21.23
C ARG A 201 -5.19 -5.43 20.91
N LEU A 202 -5.23 -6.16 19.80
CA LEU A 202 -6.34 -7.05 19.44
C LEU A 202 -6.55 -8.15 20.50
N ILE A 203 -5.48 -8.76 20.99
CA ILE A 203 -5.52 -9.76 22.08
C ILE A 203 -6.11 -9.16 23.35
N ALA A 204 -5.70 -7.95 23.72
CA ALA A 204 -6.23 -7.24 24.88
C ALA A 204 -7.74 -6.95 24.77
N MET A 205 -8.25 -6.76 23.54
CA MET A 205 -9.68 -6.60 23.25
C MET A 205 -10.45 -7.94 23.24
N GLY A 206 -9.81 -9.07 23.57
CA GLY A 206 -10.41 -10.40 23.50
C GLY A 206 -10.55 -10.93 22.06
N ILE A 207 -10.02 -10.22 21.07
CA ILE A 207 -9.91 -10.67 19.68
C ILE A 207 -8.68 -11.56 19.60
N ASN A 208 -8.80 -12.73 20.23
CA ASN A 208 -7.78 -13.75 20.15
C ASN A 208 -7.82 -14.37 18.76
N LYS A 209 -6.63 -14.53 18.18
CA LYS A 209 -6.44 -15.47 17.08
C LYS A 209 -6.96 -16.83 17.56
N THR A 210 -8.13 -17.26 17.08
CA THR A 210 -8.14 -18.58 16.44
C THR A 210 -7.04 -18.42 15.41
N LYS A 211 -5.84 -18.97 15.67
CA LYS A 211 -4.75 -18.91 14.71
C LYS A 211 -5.31 -19.51 13.43
N VAL A 212 -5.73 -18.65 12.51
CA VAL A 212 -5.80 -19.02 11.11
C VAL A 212 -4.36 -19.35 10.79
N ASP A 213 -4.04 -20.64 10.82
CA ASP A 213 -2.71 -21.13 10.54
C ASP A 213 -2.50 -20.91 9.04
N VAL A 214 -1.98 -19.73 8.70
CA VAL A 214 -1.76 -19.33 7.31
C VAL A 214 -0.78 -20.25 6.63
N GLU A 215 0.15 -20.87 7.38
CA GLU A 215 1.03 -21.89 6.82
C GLU A 215 0.26 -23.17 6.51
N GLN A 216 -0.71 -23.55 7.34
CA GLN A 216 -1.64 -24.62 6.99
C GLN A 216 -2.53 -24.25 5.81
N LEU A 217 -3.14 -23.06 5.77
CA LEU A 217 -3.94 -22.60 4.62
C LEU A 217 -3.11 -22.52 3.33
N LYS A 218 -1.86 -22.07 3.41
CA LYS A 218 -0.94 -22.09 2.26
C LYS A 218 -0.65 -23.51 1.81
N LYS A 219 -0.41 -24.44 2.74
CA LYS A 219 -0.19 -25.86 2.42
C LYS A 219 -1.43 -26.46 1.75
N ASP A 220 -2.61 -26.24 2.33
CA ASP A 220 -3.88 -26.74 1.81
C ASP A 220 -4.15 -26.18 0.41
N TRP A 221 -3.97 -24.86 0.22
CA TRP A 221 -4.13 -24.22 -1.08
C TRP A 221 -3.11 -24.73 -2.11
N LEU A 222 -1.84 -24.89 -1.71
CA LEU A 222 -0.79 -25.46 -2.57
C LEU A 222 -1.10 -26.92 -2.93
N GLU A 223 -1.69 -27.70 -2.03
CA GLU A 223 -2.09 -29.08 -2.30
C GLU A 223 -3.27 -29.16 -3.27
N GLU A 224 -4.30 -28.34 -3.08
CA GLU A 224 -5.47 -28.28 -3.97
C GLU A 224 -5.08 -27.90 -5.42
N HIS A 225 -4.07 -27.04 -5.59
CA HIS A 225 -3.64 -26.55 -6.90
C HIS A 225 -2.40 -27.29 -7.47
N LYS A 226 -1.93 -28.37 -6.82
CA LYS A 226 -0.84 -29.22 -7.36
C LYS A 226 -1.30 -30.01 -8.59
N ASP A 227 -2.57 -30.39 -8.65
CA ASP A 227 -3.09 -31.23 -9.73
C ASP A 227 -3.40 -30.43 -11.01
N ASP A 228 -3.77 -29.16 -10.88
CA ASP A 228 -3.96 -28.25 -12.03
C ASP A 228 -2.65 -27.97 -12.77
N LYS A 229 -1.52 -27.93 -12.06
CA LYS A 229 -0.20 -27.81 -12.68
C LYS A 229 0.23 -29.08 -13.42
N LYS A 230 -0.20 -30.27 -12.97
CA LYS A 230 0.09 -31.54 -13.68
C LYS A 230 -0.70 -31.64 -14.99
N LYS A 231 -1.97 -31.24 -15.01
CA LYS A 231 -2.79 -31.21 -16.24
C LYS A 231 -2.25 -30.23 -17.28
N ASN A 232 -1.91 -28.99 -16.88
CA ASN A 232 -1.32 -28.00 -17.79
C ASN A 232 0.12 -28.36 -18.26
N GLY A 233 0.84 -29.20 -17.51
CA GLY A 233 2.14 -29.75 -17.91
C GLY A 233 2.04 -30.89 -18.92
N GLN A 234 1.02 -31.76 -18.80
CA GLN A 234 0.78 -32.85 -19.75
C GLN A 234 0.20 -32.35 -21.08
N ASP A 235 -0.69 -31.34 -21.08
CA ASP A 235 -1.27 -30.80 -22.31
C ASP A 235 -0.23 -30.06 -23.19
N ASN A 236 0.80 -29.47 -22.56
CA ASN A 236 1.94 -28.88 -23.28
C ASN A 236 2.94 -29.93 -23.82
N TYR A 237 2.97 -31.14 -23.26
CA TYR A 237 3.75 -32.26 -23.81
C TYR A 237 2.99 -32.98 -24.94
N ALA A 238 1.66 -33.06 -24.87
CA ALA A 238 0.84 -33.61 -25.94
C ALA A 238 0.86 -32.73 -27.21
N LYS A 239 0.80 -31.40 -27.08
CA LYS A 239 0.88 -30.49 -28.25
C LYS A 239 2.27 -30.35 -28.88
N LYS A 240 3.35 -30.80 -28.22
CA LYS A 240 4.70 -30.77 -28.78
C LYS A 240 5.06 -32.02 -29.59
N ASN A 241 4.28 -33.10 -29.48
CA ASN A 241 4.56 -34.35 -30.18
C ASN A 241 3.82 -34.51 -31.53
N ASP A 242 2.97 -33.55 -31.92
CA ASP A 242 2.24 -33.60 -33.21
C ASP A 242 2.87 -32.74 -34.33
N ASN A 243 4.03 -32.09 -34.08
CA ASN A 243 4.69 -31.23 -35.08
C ASN A 243 6.11 -31.70 -35.46
N SER A 244 6.43 -32.99 -35.34
CA SER A 244 7.71 -33.54 -35.80
C SER A 244 7.54 -34.48 -37.00
N GLU A 245 6.95 -33.98 -38.08
CA GLU A 245 7.13 -34.59 -39.40
C GLU A 245 6.79 -33.54 -40.48
N THR A 246 7.78 -32.74 -40.88
CA THR A 246 8.05 -32.40 -42.29
C THR A 246 9.28 -31.51 -42.40
N ASP A 247 10.21 -32.02 -43.21
CA ASP A 247 11.10 -31.31 -44.11
C ASP A 247 12.36 -30.62 -43.58
N ALA A 248 13.42 -31.40 -43.76
CA ALA A 248 14.78 -30.98 -44.07
C ALA A 248 14.87 -30.07 -45.30
N VAL A 249 16.09 -29.51 -45.48
CA VAL A 249 16.68 -28.93 -46.70
C VAL A 249 16.74 -27.39 -46.73
N MET A 250 17.83 -26.80 -46.23
CA MET A 250 18.95 -26.30 -47.06
C MET A 250 20.02 -25.62 -46.19
N LYS A 251 21.27 -25.94 -46.53
CA LYS A 251 22.49 -25.22 -46.16
C LYS A 251 22.53 -23.87 -46.89
N ASP A 252 23.10 -22.83 -46.32
CA ASP A 252 24.45 -22.40 -46.69
C ASP A 252 24.92 -21.13 -45.97
N ASP A 253 26.24 -21.09 -45.87
CA ASP A 253 27.18 -20.08 -45.39
C ASP A 253 26.81 -18.60 -45.64
N THR A 254 27.07 -17.74 -44.65
CA THR A 254 28.16 -16.73 -44.79
C THR A 254 28.55 -16.12 -43.44
N LYS A 255 29.85 -16.17 -43.16
CA LYS A 255 30.54 -15.34 -42.17
C LYS A 255 30.71 -13.92 -42.73
N GLU A 256 30.55 -12.91 -41.90
CA GLU A 256 31.35 -11.69 -42.05
C GLU A 256 31.55 -11.03 -40.67
N GLU A 257 32.80 -11.08 -40.22
CA GLU A 257 33.34 -10.23 -39.17
C GLU A 257 33.54 -8.83 -39.75
N VAL A 258 33.04 -7.79 -39.09
CA VAL A 258 33.64 -6.46 -39.20
C VAL A 258 33.81 -5.86 -37.81
N ASN A 259 35.06 -5.87 -37.39
CA ASN A 259 35.64 -5.17 -36.28
C ASN A 259 36.07 -3.77 -36.79
N VAL A 260 35.53 -2.68 -36.24
CA VAL A 260 36.13 -1.34 -36.37
C VAL A 260 35.97 -0.61 -35.05
N GLY A 261 37.10 -0.38 -34.39
CA GLY A 261 37.24 0.49 -33.24
C GLY A 261 37.18 1.97 -33.59
N GLY A 262 37.11 2.81 -32.56
CA GLY A 262 37.15 4.26 -32.71
C GLY A 262 37.06 4.95 -31.35
N ASP A 263 38.24 5.15 -30.76
CA ASP A 263 38.56 6.17 -29.76
C ASP A 263 37.97 7.55 -30.16
N ASP A 264 37.48 8.33 -29.22
CA ASP A 264 38.20 9.55 -28.81
C ASP A 264 37.43 10.41 -27.80
N THR A 265 38.23 10.88 -26.88
CA THR A 265 37.97 11.80 -25.78
C THR A 265 37.93 13.22 -26.31
N GLN A 266 37.04 14.11 -25.84
CA GLN A 266 37.38 15.53 -25.78
C GLN A 266 36.57 16.36 -24.77
N ASP A 267 37.35 16.93 -23.84
CA ASP A 267 37.05 18.07 -22.98
C ASP A 267 36.66 19.34 -23.77
N ASN A 268 35.79 20.17 -23.18
CA ASN A 268 35.90 21.64 -23.21
C ASN A 268 34.99 22.22 -22.12
N LYS A 269 35.57 22.75 -21.03
CA LYS A 269 36.01 24.13 -20.82
C LYS A 269 34.88 25.15 -20.61
N GLU A 270 34.85 25.63 -19.38
CA GLU A 270 34.22 26.86 -18.88
C GLU A 270 34.45 28.05 -19.82
N VAL A 271 33.41 28.88 -19.95
CA VAL A 271 33.57 30.30 -20.27
C VAL A 271 32.60 31.12 -19.41
N LYS A 272 33.21 31.87 -18.49
CA LYS A 272 32.85 33.17 -17.86
C LYS A 272 31.47 33.37 -17.23
#